data_AF-A0A8S2UUI0-F1
#
_entry.id   AF-A0A8S2UUI0-F1
#
_cell.length_a   1.000
_cell.length_b   1.000
_cell.length_c   1.000
_cell.angle_alpha   90.00
_cell.angle_beta   90.00
_cell.angle_gamma   90.00
#
_symmetry.space_group_name_H-M   'P 1'
#
loop_
_entity.id
_entity.type
_entity.pdbx_description
1 polymer ?
#
loop_
_entity_poly.entity_id
_entity_poly.type
_entity_poly.pdbx_seq_one_letter_code
_entity_poly.pdbx_strand_id
1 'polypeptide(L)'
;MDHSDQLTSPRTLVHITDEEHTLILMLRTMPLDEIIYVMMLNNFLPIELPKKYDHIANIINLHFKKSYEVHKIPLYFKILMHYNALKGNNVESIKNDQFIYLNGNQVFDQNLLIDFEQQLIQNNVSFEGYTSAYNSKIQLIEKRQNQKSTTATDSITLLDERYFQMTWLLINIVKFLFMTTNQKFSNIPMSVRDVDECNDYFSKIQPELYKNFVGFWTQHQRFTKRCNPTTCSKVFIVDGHQKANRLVCQYKDVFDNSIYELGPVQMGCLHSPLRKARNVDHRYCQLHQPKIVTPVNDESIPIHQIVLENKETTLDKLALMEYVDKDGHYDDALCNVFRSGINSKLKISSYGFLATFLSCSVIVGFTEQPCSEGMRRVLHHILTILRFGQLPNAMCYDCACTLKLFINRHFGSNDLKSTDSTQFLTSLTMAIDRFHVKNHKRPICKTVMRPDHPCHNDIYASINTQVAEQGFSYLSKFKNSFRGYSYPKSTIFFTVLFHLKNCTTTGISSFEQAV
;
A
#
# COMPACT_ATOMS: atom_id res chain seq x y z
N MET A 1 20.55 51.02 -43.17
CA MET A 1 21.41 50.74 -42.01
C MET A 1 20.66 51.18 -40.78
N ASP A 2 20.33 50.15 -40.00
CA ASP A 2 19.57 50.09 -38.76
C ASP A 2 20.08 50.96 -37.61
N HIS A 3 19.13 51.32 -36.73
CA HIS A 3 19.10 51.14 -35.26
C HIS A 3 18.38 52.34 -34.62
N SER A 4 17.46 52.23 -33.65
CA SER A 4 16.58 51.17 -33.14
C SER A 4 15.80 51.82 -31.98
N ASP A 5 14.51 51.48 -31.89
CA ASP A 5 13.54 51.89 -30.87
C ASP A 5 13.92 51.59 -29.41
N GLN A 6 13.58 52.51 -28.50
CA GLN A 6 13.26 52.22 -27.10
C GLN A 6 12.05 53.05 -26.66
N LEU A 7 10.85 52.51 -26.89
CA LEU A 7 9.61 52.97 -26.26
C LEU A 7 9.38 52.14 -24.98
N THR A 8 9.58 52.77 -23.82
CA THR A 8 9.16 52.23 -22.52
C THR A 8 7.64 52.14 -22.46
N SER A 9 7.10 50.96 -22.17
CA SER A 9 5.66 50.78 -21.96
C SER A 9 5.19 51.58 -20.73
N PRO A 10 4.01 52.24 -20.78
CA PRO A 10 3.48 52.92 -19.62
C PRO A 10 3.04 51.88 -18.59
N ARG A 11 3.60 51.95 -17.37
CA ARG A 11 3.10 51.18 -16.22
C ARG A 11 1.70 51.66 -15.89
N THR A 12 0.70 50.86 -16.19
CA THR A 12 -0.68 51.09 -15.75
C THR A 12 -0.73 50.87 -14.23
N LEU A 13 -0.89 51.94 -13.47
CA LEU A 13 -1.18 51.88 -12.04
C LEU A 13 -2.61 51.35 -11.88
N VAL A 14 -2.75 50.11 -11.43
CA VAL A 14 -4.05 49.54 -11.06
C VAL A 14 -4.35 49.99 -9.63
N HIS A 15 -5.36 50.83 -9.48
CA HIS A 15 -5.85 51.25 -8.17
C HIS A 15 -6.64 50.09 -7.56
N ILE A 16 -6.14 49.50 -6.47
CA ILE A 16 -6.84 48.45 -5.72
C ILE A 16 -7.73 49.15 -4.69
N THR A 17 -9.01 48.77 -4.59
CA THR A 17 -9.90 49.32 -3.56
C THR A 17 -9.69 48.62 -2.22
N ASP A 18 -10.12 49.23 -1.11
CA ASP A 18 -9.98 48.63 0.22
C ASP A 18 -10.77 47.31 0.35
N GLU A 19 -11.88 47.18 -0.39
CA GLU A 19 -12.65 45.94 -0.47
C GLU A 19 -11.89 44.83 -1.21
N GLU A 20 -11.21 45.18 -2.31
CA GLU A 20 -10.37 44.23 -3.06
C GLU A 20 -9.15 43.79 -2.23
N HIS A 21 -8.57 44.72 -1.47
CA HIS A 21 -7.49 44.41 -0.53
C HIS A 21 -7.96 43.46 0.58
N THR A 22 -9.16 43.69 1.11
CA THR A 22 -9.77 42.84 2.14
C THR A 22 -10.05 41.43 1.60
N LEU A 23 -10.57 41.32 0.37
CA LEU A 23 -10.81 40.03 -0.29
C LEU A 23 -9.50 39.26 -0.53
N ILE A 24 -8.42 39.95 -0.93
CA ILE A 24 -7.08 39.36 -1.09
C ILE A 24 -6.53 38.84 0.24
N LEU A 25 -6.76 39.57 1.35
CA LEU A 25 -6.35 39.13 2.68
C LEU A 25 -7.16 37.92 3.15
N MET A 26 -8.47 37.89 2.90
CA MET A 26 -9.33 36.74 3.22
C MET A 26 -8.89 35.48 2.43
N LEU A 27 -8.62 35.61 1.13
CA LEU A 27 -8.11 34.52 0.28
C LEU A 27 -6.76 33.95 0.75
N ARG A 28 -5.95 34.73 1.49
CA ARG A 28 -4.67 34.30 2.04
C ARG A 28 -4.76 33.64 3.41
N THR A 29 -5.87 33.81 4.12
CA THR A 29 -5.95 33.52 5.56
C THR A 29 -7.08 32.59 5.97
N MET A 30 -8.07 32.36 5.09
CA MET A 30 -9.26 31.56 5.41
C MET A 30 -9.42 30.33 4.49
N PRO A 31 -9.95 29.21 5.00
CA PRO A 31 -10.41 28.08 4.17
C PRO A 31 -11.51 28.50 3.18
N LEU A 32 -11.56 27.86 2.02
CA LEU A 32 -12.47 28.21 0.91
C LEU A 32 -13.94 28.23 1.34
N ASP A 33 -14.34 27.27 2.16
CA ASP A 33 -15.72 27.09 2.62
C ASP A 33 -16.17 28.28 3.49
N GLU A 34 -15.25 28.83 4.30
CA GLU A 34 -15.49 30.02 5.12
C GLU A 34 -15.53 31.29 4.28
N ILE A 35 -14.70 31.39 3.23
CA ILE A 35 -14.73 32.52 2.29
C ILE A 35 -16.05 32.54 1.54
N ILE A 36 -16.50 31.39 1.03
CA ILE A 36 -17.80 31.25 0.35
C ILE A 36 -18.93 31.60 1.32
N TYR A 37 -18.86 31.11 2.56
CA TYR A 37 -19.86 31.42 3.59
C TYR A 37 -19.92 32.92 3.93
N VAL A 38 -18.77 33.60 4.08
CA VAL A 38 -18.72 35.05 4.34
C VAL A 38 -19.19 35.85 3.13
N MET A 39 -18.86 35.41 1.90
CA MET A 39 -19.37 36.04 0.67
C MET A 39 -20.88 35.89 0.53
N MET A 40 -21.44 34.73 0.90
CA MET A 40 -22.89 34.49 0.93
C MET A 40 -23.58 35.35 2.00
N LEU A 41 -23.03 35.43 3.22
CA LEU A 41 -23.59 36.23 4.32
C LEU A 41 -23.69 37.72 4.00
N ASN A 42 -22.77 38.22 3.16
CA ASN A 42 -22.71 39.64 2.80
C ASN A 42 -23.33 39.94 1.42
N ASN A 43 -24.06 38.99 0.82
CA ASN A 43 -24.67 39.10 -0.51
C ASN A 43 -23.68 39.49 -1.64
N PHE A 44 -22.41 39.11 -1.53
CA PHE A 44 -21.39 39.40 -2.55
C PHE A 44 -21.43 38.48 -3.77
N LEU A 45 -22.28 37.44 -3.77
CA LEU A 45 -22.48 36.55 -4.92
C LEU A 45 -23.82 36.87 -5.61
N PRO A 46 -23.87 37.83 -6.55
CA PRO A 46 -24.98 37.90 -7.49
C PRO A 46 -24.93 36.68 -8.43
N ILE A 47 -26.11 36.25 -8.90
CA ILE A 47 -26.26 35.14 -9.86
C ILE A 47 -25.47 35.40 -11.17
N GLU A 48 -25.16 36.66 -11.45
CA GLU A 48 -24.23 37.08 -12.51
C GLU A 48 -23.24 38.11 -11.95
N LEU A 49 -21.93 37.82 -12.01
CA LEU A 49 -20.89 38.76 -11.61
C LEU A 49 -20.87 39.95 -12.59
N PRO A 50 -21.07 41.21 -12.14
CA PRO A 50 -20.97 42.36 -13.04
C PRO A 50 -19.58 42.45 -13.70
N LYS A 51 -19.52 42.75 -15.01
CA LYS A 51 -18.27 42.83 -15.81
C LYS A 51 -17.15 43.65 -15.18
N LYS A 52 -17.48 44.64 -14.34
CA LYS A 52 -16.49 45.45 -13.61
C LYS A 52 -15.66 44.66 -12.59
N TYR A 53 -16.02 43.41 -12.30
CA TYR A 53 -15.28 42.51 -11.42
C TYR A 53 -14.62 41.34 -12.17
N ASP A 54 -14.58 41.37 -13.51
CA ASP A 54 -13.91 40.34 -14.32
C ASP A 54 -12.42 40.21 -13.97
N HIS A 55 -11.77 41.29 -13.53
CA HIS A 55 -10.39 41.24 -13.06
C HIS A 55 -10.26 40.48 -11.73
N ILE A 56 -11.23 40.58 -10.82
CA ILE A 56 -11.26 39.80 -9.57
C ILE A 56 -11.50 38.32 -9.88
N ALA A 57 -12.45 38.00 -10.75
CA ALA A 57 -12.67 36.64 -11.23
C ALA A 57 -11.42 36.09 -11.94
N ASN A 58 -10.70 36.93 -12.69
CA ASN A 58 -9.43 36.56 -13.31
C ASN A 58 -8.30 36.40 -12.28
N ILE A 59 -8.22 37.20 -11.22
CA ILE A 59 -7.25 37.05 -10.13
C ILE A 59 -7.52 35.78 -9.36
N ILE A 60 -8.78 35.52 -9.00
CA ILE A 60 -9.25 34.26 -8.41
C ILE A 60 -8.86 33.10 -9.33
N ASN A 61 -9.25 33.14 -10.61
CA ASN A 61 -8.91 32.09 -11.57
C ASN A 61 -7.41 31.95 -11.82
N LEU A 62 -6.60 33.02 -11.77
CA LEU A 62 -5.14 32.95 -11.89
C LEU A 62 -4.51 32.36 -10.64
N HIS A 63 -5.02 32.76 -9.47
CA HIS A 63 -4.54 32.28 -8.18
C HIS A 63 -4.89 30.81 -8.02
N PHE A 64 -6.11 30.40 -8.39
CA PHE A 64 -6.52 29.00 -8.45
C PHE A 64 -5.84 28.24 -9.60
N LYS A 65 -5.61 28.80 -10.80
CA LYS A 65 -4.79 28.12 -11.85
C LYS A 65 -3.38 27.83 -11.37
N LYS A 66 -2.76 28.76 -10.62
CA LYS A 66 -1.45 28.56 -9.99
C LYS A 66 -1.49 27.62 -8.77
N SER A 67 -2.60 27.57 -8.04
CA SER A 67 -2.79 26.68 -6.88
C SER A 67 -3.17 25.25 -7.27
N TYR A 68 -3.71 25.06 -8.48
CA TYR A 68 -4.02 23.77 -9.10
C TYR A 68 -2.95 23.33 -10.11
N GLU A 69 -1.76 23.91 -10.09
CA GLU A 69 -0.63 23.33 -10.81
C GLU A 69 -0.26 22.00 -10.15
N VAL A 70 -0.82 20.93 -10.71
CA VAL A 70 -0.38 19.55 -10.49
C VAL A 70 1.15 19.53 -10.55
N HIS A 71 1.80 19.25 -9.42
CA HIS A 71 3.25 19.17 -9.35
C HIS A 71 3.75 18.01 -10.21
N LYS A 72 4.11 18.31 -11.46
CA LYS A 72 4.76 17.37 -12.38
C LYS A 72 6.24 17.32 -12.03
N ILE A 73 6.68 16.26 -11.34
CA ILE A 73 8.09 16.05 -10.99
C ILE A 73 8.83 15.47 -12.22
N PRO A 74 9.79 16.17 -12.86
CA PRO A 74 10.49 15.66 -14.04
C PRO A 74 11.46 14.50 -13.74
N LEU A 75 11.79 13.73 -14.78
CA LEU A 75 12.72 12.57 -14.78
C LEU A 75 14.18 12.89 -14.40
N TYR A 76 14.57 14.16 -14.31
CA TYR A 76 15.83 14.55 -13.69
C TYR A 76 15.57 14.87 -12.22
N PHE A 77 16.31 14.24 -11.30
CA PHE A 77 16.39 14.60 -9.88
C PHE A 77 16.95 16.02 -9.72
N LYS A 78 16.23 17.02 -10.21
CA LYS A 78 16.47 18.44 -9.99
C LYS A 78 15.18 19.01 -9.47
N ILE A 79 15.06 18.89 -8.17
CA ILE A 79 13.93 19.44 -7.47
C ILE A 79 14.20 20.93 -7.30
N LEU A 80 13.52 21.74 -8.12
CA LEU A 80 13.46 23.18 -7.94
C LEU A 80 12.15 23.72 -8.52
N MET A 81 11.36 24.38 -7.65
CA MET A 81 10.86 25.77 -7.82
C MET A 81 9.46 25.99 -7.23
N HIS A 82 9.43 26.38 -5.95
CA HIS A 82 8.58 27.51 -5.55
C HIS A 82 9.22 28.42 -4.49
N TYR A 83 10.30 28.01 -3.83
CA TYR A 83 10.95 28.83 -2.81
C TYR A 83 11.80 29.99 -3.40
N ASN A 84 12.50 29.78 -4.52
CA ASN A 84 13.39 30.80 -5.10
C ASN A 84 12.66 31.96 -5.79
N ALA A 85 11.41 31.75 -6.23
CA ALA A 85 10.61 32.83 -6.83
C ALA A 85 10.06 33.82 -5.79
N LEU A 86 10.03 33.46 -4.50
CA LEU A 86 9.41 34.28 -3.44
C LEU A 86 10.40 35.07 -2.59
N LYS A 87 11.72 34.81 -2.65
CA LYS A 87 12.67 35.42 -1.71
C LYS A 87 13.82 36.23 -2.28
N GLY A 88 13.94 36.43 -3.60
CA GLY A 88 14.80 37.46 -4.19
C GLY A 88 16.27 37.50 -3.74
N ASN A 89 16.76 36.43 -3.10
CA ASN A 89 18.06 36.40 -2.47
C ASN A 89 18.96 35.43 -3.25
N ASN A 90 20.15 35.92 -3.58
CA ASN A 90 21.27 35.17 -4.13
C ASN A 90 21.71 34.09 -3.13
N VAL A 91 21.04 32.94 -3.15
CA VAL A 91 21.56 31.72 -2.54
C VAL A 91 22.58 31.15 -3.51
N GLU A 92 23.86 31.34 -3.18
CA GLU A 92 24.98 30.66 -3.86
C GLU A 92 24.69 29.16 -3.96
N SER A 93 25.08 28.60 -5.09
CA SER A 93 24.70 27.27 -5.59
C SER A 93 24.75 26.15 -4.54
N ILE A 94 23.62 25.86 -3.91
CA ILE A 94 23.37 24.53 -3.36
C ILE A 94 23.53 23.56 -4.54
N LYS A 95 24.41 22.55 -4.41
CA LYS A 95 24.48 21.48 -5.41
C LYS A 95 23.13 20.76 -5.38
N ASN A 96 22.27 21.11 -6.34
CA ASN A 96 20.84 20.79 -6.38
C ASN A 96 20.52 19.29 -6.27
N ASP A 97 21.50 18.41 -6.44
CA ASP A 97 21.32 16.96 -6.41
C ASP A 97 21.33 16.39 -4.97
N GLN A 98 21.51 17.23 -3.94
CA GLN A 98 21.58 16.77 -2.55
C GLN A 98 20.26 16.83 -1.78
N PHE A 99 19.25 17.54 -2.29
CA PHE A 99 18.03 17.84 -1.53
C PHE A 99 16.76 17.43 -2.28
N ILE A 100 15.80 16.93 -1.51
CA ILE A 100 14.47 16.56 -1.97
C ILE A 100 13.42 17.51 -1.40
N TYR A 101 12.69 18.16 -2.29
CA TYR A 101 11.54 19.02 -1.99
C TYR A 101 10.27 18.31 -2.46
N LEU A 102 9.33 18.08 -1.55
CA LEU A 102 8.02 17.52 -1.90
C LEU A 102 6.92 18.58 -1.86
N ASN A 103 6.90 19.40 -0.80
CA ASN A 103 6.05 20.59 -0.71
C ASN A 103 6.55 21.54 0.39
N GLY A 104 6.37 22.85 0.19
CA GLY A 104 6.42 23.89 1.22
C GLY A 104 7.83 24.38 1.57
N ASN A 105 8.03 24.65 2.86
CA ASN A 105 9.23 25.28 3.42
C ASN A 105 10.25 24.25 3.96
N GLN A 106 10.07 22.95 3.68
CA GLN A 106 10.92 21.89 4.21
C GLN A 106 11.58 21.10 3.08
N VAL A 107 12.85 20.77 3.29
CA VAL A 107 13.70 20.03 2.34
C VAL A 107 14.35 18.89 3.08
N PHE A 108 14.48 17.75 2.42
CA PHE A 108 15.16 16.58 2.97
C PHE A 108 16.50 16.41 2.29
N ASP A 109 17.56 16.26 3.08
CA ASP A 109 18.84 15.77 2.56
C ASP A 109 18.64 14.35 2.01
N GLN A 110 19.08 14.09 0.78
CA GLN A 110 19.02 12.77 0.17
C GLN A 110 19.81 11.74 0.98
N ASN A 111 20.92 12.14 1.61
CA ASN A 111 21.71 11.26 2.47
C ASN A 111 20.94 10.83 3.71
N LEU A 112 20.08 11.69 4.26
CA LEU A 112 19.21 11.35 5.39
C LEU A 112 18.24 10.22 5.02
N LEU A 113 17.68 10.28 3.81
CA LEU A 113 16.74 9.28 3.32
C LEU A 113 17.44 7.96 2.97
N ILE A 114 18.63 8.03 2.38
CA ILE A 114 19.46 6.86 2.09
C ILE A 114 19.91 6.19 3.39
N ASP A 115 20.40 6.95 4.38
CA ASP A 115 20.79 6.41 5.68
C ASP A 115 19.58 5.72 6.34
N PHE A 116 18.41 6.38 6.38
CA PHE A 116 17.22 5.74 6.92
C PHE A 116 16.85 4.44 6.20
N GLU A 117 16.90 4.40 4.88
CA GLU A 117 16.61 3.19 4.10
C GLU A 117 17.59 2.05 4.43
N GLN A 118 18.88 2.35 4.57
CA GLN A 118 19.88 1.39 5.01
C GLN A 118 19.60 0.89 6.44
N GLN A 119 19.30 1.80 7.37
CA GLN A 119 18.91 1.44 8.74
C GLN A 119 17.64 0.61 8.78
N LEU A 120 16.66 0.90 7.91
CA LEU A 120 15.41 0.17 7.80
C LEU A 120 15.64 -1.26 7.30
N ILE A 121 16.42 -1.44 6.23
CA ILE A 121 16.64 -2.75 5.60
C ILE A 121 17.61 -3.62 6.42
N GLN A 122 18.73 -3.05 6.87
CA GLN A 122 19.80 -3.81 7.52
C GLN A 122 19.51 -3.98 9.01
N ASN A 123 19.18 -2.87 9.68
CA ASN A 123 19.08 -2.80 11.13
C ASN A 123 17.63 -2.88 11.63
N ASN A 124 16.65 -2.83 10.73
CA ASN A 124 15.21 -2.92 11.06
C ASN A 124 14.76 -1.80 12.00
N VAL A 125 15.36 -0.62 11.83
CA VAL A 125 15.05 0.56 12.63
C VAL A 125 13.68 1.09 12.22
N SER A 126 12.81 1.36 13.21
CA SER A 126 11.51 1.98 12.97
C SER A 126 11.66 3.48 12.67
N PHE A 127 10.62 4.10 12.08
CA PHE A 127 10.59 5.57 11.91
C PHE A 127 10.77 6.29 13.25
N GLU A 128 10.04 5.88 14.28
CA GLU A 128 10.17 6.40 15.64
C GLU A 128 11.61 6.31 16.17
N GLY A 129 12.23 5.13 16.06
CA GLY A 129 13.59 4.90 16.55
C GLY A 129 14.62 5.75 15.81
N TYR A 130 14.50 5.84 14.49
CA TYR A 130 15.39 6.65 13.66
C TYR A 130 15.23 8.15 13.94
N THR A 131 13.99 8.65 13.93
CA THR A 131 13.67 10.06 14.20
C THR A 131 14.16 10.48 15.59
N SER A 132 13.96 9.63 16.62
CA SER A 132 14.44 9.91 17.97
C SER A 132 15.98 9.99 18.05
N ALA A 133 16.68 9.04 17.42
CA ALA A 133 18.13 9.03 17.37
C ALA A 133 18.69 10.25 16.60
N TYR A 134 18.10 10.58 15.45
CA TYR A 134 18.46 11.75 14.66
C TYR A 134 18.27 13.05 15.45
N ASN A 135 17.09 13.25 16.05
CA ASN A 135 16.78 14.44 16.82
C ASN A 135 17.71 14.61 18.03
N SER A 136 18.04 13.52 18.71
CA SER A 136 19.00 13.54 19.82
C SER A 136 20.39 13.98 19.36
N LYS A 137 20.85 13.51 18.19
CA LYS A 137 22.12 13.91 17.58
C LYS A 137 22.14 15.39 17.22
N ILE A 138 21.07 15.92 16.62
CA ILE A 138 20.96 17.34 16.26
C ILE A 138 20.99 18.23 17.50
N GLN A 139 20.22 17.91 18.54
CA GLN A 139 20.21 18.67 19.80
C GLN A 139 21.60 18.70 20.48
N LEU A 140 22.39 17.62 20.38
CA LEU A 140 23.76 17.60 20.88
C LEU A 140 24.69 18.50 20.07
N ILE A 141 24.51 18.58 18.75
CA ILE A 141 25.26 19.49 17.87
C ILE A 141 24.92 20.94 18.20
N GLU A 142 23.63 21.27 18.31
CA GLU A 142 23.15 22.61 18.67
C GLU A 142 23.70 23.06 20.03
N LYS A 143 23.66 22.20 21.04
CA LYS A 143 24.25 22.49 22.37
C LYS A 143 25.74 22.82 22.29
N ARG A 144 26.50 22.13 21.42
CA ARG A 144 27.94 22.37 21.22
C ARG A 144 28.21 23.65 20.42
N GLN A 145 27.33 24.00 19.48
CA GLN A 145 27.47 25.21 18.66
C GLN A 145 27.08 26.47 19.42
N ASN A 146 26.00 26.43 20.22
CA ASN A 146 25.57 27.55 21.06
C ASN A 146 26.60 27.91 22.15
N GLN A 147 27.49 27.00 22.50
CA GLN A 147 28.64 27.29 23.38
C GLN A 147 29.77 28.02 22.66
N LYS A 148 29.80 28.04 21.32
CA LYS A 148 30.92 28.50 20.50
C LYS A 148 30.64 29.69 19.59
N SER A 149 29.38 30.00 19.27
CA SER A 149 29.06 31.05 18.30
C SER A 149 27.81 31.85 18.68
N THR A 150 27.88 33.17 18.49
CA THR A 150 26.75 34.13 18.62
C THR A 150 26.10 34.48 17.27
N THR A 151 26.58 33.94 16.15
CA THR A 151 26.00 34.22 14.82
C THR A 151 24.87 33.26 14.50
N ALA A 152 23.71 33.79 14.12
CA ALA A 152 22.53 33.02 13.73
C ALA A 152 22.82 32.08 12.55
N THR A 153 22.99 30.79 12.84
CA THR A 153 23.04 29.73 11.84
C THR A 153 21.62 29.27 11.51
N ASP A 154 21.37 28.94 10.24
CA ASP A 154 20.13 28.32 9.79
C ASP A 154 19.77 27.12 10.69
N SER A 155 18.63 27.20 11.37
CA SER A 155 18.24 26.20 12.36
C SER A 155 17.86 24.89 11.68
N ILE A 156 18.62 23.83 11.94
CA ILE A 156 18.27 22.46 11.53
C ILE A 156 16.96 22.10 12.24
N THR A 157 15.90 21.84 11.48
CA THR A 157 14.62 21.47 12.06
C THR A 157 14.66 20.00 12.52
N LEU A 158 14.14 19.73 13.73
CA LEU A 158 13.95 18.37 14.21
C LEU A 158 12.97 17.62 13.29
N LEU A 159 13.20 16.33 13.10
CA LEU A 159 12.32 15.47 12.33
C LEU A 159 11.03 15.21 13.09
N ASP A 160 9.90 15.46 12.43
CA ASP A 160 8.60 14.92 12.82
C ASP A 160 8.45 13.52 12.21
N GLU A 161 8.19 12.51 13.05
CA GLU A 161 8.13 11.11 12.63
C GLU A 161 7.08 10.87 11.55
N ARG A 162 5.86 11.42 11.72
CA ARG A 162 4.75 11.17 10.81
C ARG A 162 5.02 11.81 9.45
N TYR A 163 5.48 13.06 9.48
CA TYR A 163 5.86 13.80 8.29
C TYR A 163 7.01 13.12 7.53
N PHE A 164 8.06 12.69 8.25
CA PHE A 164 9.18 11.97 7.67
C PHE A 164 8.74 10.65 7.03
N GLN A 165 7.88 9.90 7.71
CA GLN A 165 7.32 8.66 7.20
C GLN A 165 6.53 8.86 5.90
N MET A 166 5.64 9.84 5.86
CA MET A 166 4.81 10.12 4.67
C MET A 166 5.65 10.59 3.50
N THR A 167 6.62 11.46 3.77
CA THR A 167 7.61 11.92 2.80
C THR A 167 8.40 10.76 2.20
N TRP A 168 8.97 9.90 3.06
CA TRP A 168 9.74 8.75 2.61
C TRP A 168 8.90 7.78 1.76
N LEU A 169 7.64 7.53 2.16
CA LEU A 169 6.72 6.70 1.39
C LEU A 169 6.46 7.27 -0.01
N LEU A 170 6.12 8.56 -0.09
CA LEU A 170 5.85 9.22 -1.37
C LEU A 170 7.06 9.18 -2.30
N ILE A 171 8.26 9.45 -1.78
CA ILE A 171 9.51 9.39 -2.55
C ILE A 171 9.72 7.98 -3.11
N ASN A 172 9.51 6.95 -2.30
CA ASN A 172 9.69 5.57 -2.75
C ASN A 172 8.63 5.10 -3.74
N ILE A 173 7.38 5.58 -3.63
CA ILE A 173 6.35 5.36 -4.64
C ILE A 173 6.79 5.96 -5.98
N VAL A 174 7.22 7.23 -5.99
CA VAL A 174 7.65 7.92 -7.21
C VAL A 174 8.85 7.21 -7.84
N LYS A 175 9.86 6.86 -7.04
CA LYS A 175 11.03 6.11 -7.50
C LYS A 175 10.63 4.77 -8.12
N PHE A 176 9.76 4.02 -7.45
CA PHE A 176 9.30 2.73 -7.94
C PHE A 176 8.49 2.86 -9.24
N LEU A 177 7.61 3.86 -9.35
CA LEU A 177 6.87 4.14 -10.57
C LEU A 177 7.81 4.50 -11.73
N PHE A 178 8.82 5.34 -11.51
CA PHE A 178 9.80 5.69 -12.54
C PHE A 178 10.71 4.53 -12.94
N MET A 179 10.96 3.60 -12.03
CA MET A 179 11.75 2.39 -12.32
C MET A 179 10.94 1.35 -13.11
N THR A 180 9.64 1.22 -12.81
CA THR A 180 8.78 0.15 -13.36
C THR A 180 7.91 0.58 -14.53
N THR A 181 7.87 1.88 -14.83
CA THR A 181 7.07 2.44 -15.91
C THR A 181 7.89 3.43 -16.71
N ASN A 182 7.41 3.77 -17.92
CA ASN A 182 8.00 4.82 -18.74
C ASN A 182 7.52 6.24 -18.32
N GLN A 183 6.92 6.38 -17.14
CA GLN A 183 6.45 7.68 -16.65
C GLN A 183 7.65 8.59 -16.36
N LYS A 184 7.56 9.82 -16.85
CA LYS A 184 8.52 10.89 -16.57
C LYS A 184 8.06 11.86 -15.48
N PHE A 185 6.79 11.72 -15.09
CA PHE A 185 6.10 12.60 -14.15
C PHE A 185 5.13 11.75 -13.32
N SER A 186 5.05 12.05 -12.03
CA SER A 186 4.06 11.49 -11.12
C SER A 186 3.36 12.62 -10.39
N ASN A 187 2.04 12.50 -10.23
CA ASN A 187 1.28 13.39 -9.37
C ASN A 187 1.42 12.89 -7.93
N ILE A 188 1.63 13.80 -6.99
CA ILE A 188 1.68 13.51 -5.55
C ILE A 188 0.70 14.43 -4.82
N PRO A 189 0.29 14.10 -3.57
CA PRO A 189 -0.49 15.01 -2.73
C PRO A 189 0.19 16.36 -2.64
N MET A 190 -0.61 17.42 -2.59
CA MET A 190 -0.12 18.75 -2.30
C MET A 190 0.46 18.74 -0.89
N SER A 191 -0.32 18.44 0.15
CA SER A 191 0.15 18.45 1.53
C SER A 191 0.51 17.05 2.03
N VAL A 192 1.81 16.77 2.21
CA VAL A 192 2.25 15.53 2.86
C VAL A 192 1.95 15.50 4.38
N ARG A 193 1.47 16.63 4.93
CA ARG A 193 0.98 16.74 6.32
C ARG A 193 -0.51 16.41 6.44
N ASP A 194 -1.24 16.53 5.35
CA ASP A 194 -2.65 16.15 5.32
C ASP A 194 -2.76 14.63 5.15
N VAL A 195 -3.16 13.97 6.24
CA VAL A 195 -3.27 12.52 6.30
C VAL A 195 -4.39 12.01 5.40
N ASP A 196 -5.47 12.76 5.26
CA ASP A 196 -6.63 12.36 4.48
C ASP A 196 -6.32 12.50 2.99
N GLU A 197 -5.71 13.61 2.58
CA GLU A 197 -5.22 13.81 1.21
C GLU A 197 -4.24 12.68 0.79
N CYS A 198 -3.31 12.32 1.68
CA CYS A 198 -2.39 11.24 1.41
C CYS A 198 -3.05 9.86 1.37
N ASN A 199 -4.01 9.58 2.25
CA ASN A 199 -4.75 8.31 2.24
C ASN A 199 -5.59 8.16 0.97
N ASP A 200 -6.19 9.24 0.48
CA ASP A 200 -6.92 9.28 -0.78
C ASP A 200 -5.99 9.00 -1.97
N TYR A 201 -4.81 9.63 -1.99
CA TYR A 201 -3.79 9.35 -2.98
C TYR A 201 -3.34 7.88 -2.94
N PHE A 202 -3.04 7.34 -1.75
CA PHE A 202 -2.65 5.94 -1.58
C PHE A 202 -3.74 4.99 -2.08
N SER A 203 -5.00 5.27 -1.78
CA SER A 203 -6.12 4.44 -2.24
C SER A 203 -6.24 4.43 -3.76
N LYS A 204 -6.00 5.58 -4.42
CA LYS A 204 -6.03 5.70 -5.88
C LYS A 204 -4.86 5.00 -6.56
N ILE A 205 -3.64 5.13 -6.03
CA ILE A 205 -2.43 4.60 -6.67
C ILE A 205 -2.18 3.11 -6.36
N GLN A 206 -2.72 2.59 -5.26
CA GLN A 206 -2.45 1.23 -4.78
C GLN A 206 -2.67 0.13 -5.85
N PRO A 207 -3.77 0.11 -6.63
CA PRO A 207 -3.97 -0.94 -7.64
C PRO A 207 -2.90 -0.93 -8.75
N GLU A 208 -2.54 0.26 -9.25
CA GLU A 208 -1.50 0.42 -10.26
C GLU A 208 -0.12 0.05 -9.71
N LEU A 209 0.19 0.50 -8.50
CA LEU A 209 1.45 0.18 -7.83
C LEU A 209 1.61 -1.34 -7.64
N TYR A 210 0.55 -2.01 -7.20
CA TYR A 210 0.55 -3.47 -7.02
C TYR A 210 0.70 -4.21 -8.36
N LYS A 211 -0.02 -3.77 -9.41
CA LYS A 211 0.14 -4.31 -10.76
C LYS A 211 1.59 -4.20 -11.25
N ASN A 212 2.21 -3.03 -11.08
CA ASN A 212 3.60 -2.80 -11.47
C ASN A 212 4.57 -3.65 -10.64
N PHE A 213 4.32 -3.79 -9.34
CA PHE A 213 5.07 -4.68 -8.44
C PHE A 213 5.06 -6.13 -8.91
N VAL A 214 3.88 -6.69 -9.17
CA VAL A 214 3.74 -8.07 -9.64
C VAL A 214 4.40 -8.25 -11.01
N GLY A 215 4.08 -7.37 -11.96
CA GLY A 215 4.61 -7.45 -13.33
C GLY A 215 6.14 -7.36 -13.38
N PHE A 216 6.73 -6.46 -12.60
CA PHE A 216 8.18 -6.28 -12.53
C PHE A 216 8.86 -7.50 -11.89
N TRP A 217 8.44 -7.92 -10.69
CA TRP A 217 9.15 -8.94 -9.92
C TRP A 217 8.96 -10.36 -10.43
N THR A 218 7.83 -10.66 -11.09
CA THR A 218 7.65 -11.95 -11.79
C THR A 218 8.64 -12.11 -12.95
N GLN A 219 9.17 -11.01 -13.49
CA GLN A 219 10.11 -11.00 -14.62
C GLN A 219 11.53 -10.57 -14.22
N HIS A 220 11.87 -10.58 -12.94
CA HIS A 220 13.12 -10.01 -12.42
C HIS A 220 14.41 -10.57 -13.05
N GLN A 221 14.38 -11.79 -13.59
CA GLN A 221 15.50 -12.41 -14.32
C GLN A 221 15.94 -11.60 -15.54
N ARG A 222 15.05 -10.76 -16.11
CA ARG A 222 15.39 -9.84 -17.20
C ARG A 222 16.33 -8.72 -16.76
N PHE A 223 16.29 -8.38 -15.47
CA PHE A 223 16.98 -7.21 -14.91
C PHE A 223 18.18 -7.57 -14.04
N THR A 224 18.40 -8.85 -13.74
CA THR A 224 19.56 -9.29 -12.95
C THR A 224 20.15 -10.61 -13.43
N LYS A 225 21.48 -10.68 -13.44
CA LYS A 225 22.25 -11.91 -13.68
C LYS A 225 22.67 -12.62 -12.39
N ARG A 226 22.34 -12.07 -11.21
CA ARG A 226 22.74 -12.65 -9.91
C ARG A 226 21.93 -13.89 -9.55
N CYS A 227 20.75 -14.05 -10.14
CA CYS A 227 19.92 -15.23 -9.92
C CYS A 227 20.54 -16.46 -10.58
N ASN A 228 20.53 -17.60 -9.87
CA ASN A 228 20.97 -18.86 -10.45
C ASN A 228 19.98 -19.31 -11.54
N PRO A 229 20.39 -19.44 -12.81
CA PRO A 229 19.49 -19.77 -13.91
C PRO A 229 18.86 -21.16 -13.78
N THR A 230 19.50 -22.06 -13.03
CA THR A 230 19.03 -23.44 -12.83
C THR A 230 18.03 -23.59 -11.70
N THR A 231 17.83 -22.59 -10.85
CA THR A 231 16.91 -22.68 -9.69
C THR A 231 15.97 -21.50 -9.56
N CYS A 232 16.34 -20.34 -10.10
CA CYS A 232 15.55 -19.13 -10.02
C CYS A 232 14.22 -19.29 -10.75
N SER A 233 13.14 -18.84 -10.10
CA SER A 233 11.79 -18.84 -10.66
C SER A 233 11.33 -20.22 -11.15
N LYS A 234 11.90 -21.33 -10.65
CA LYS A 234 11.44 -22.68 -11.00
C LYS A 234 10.18 -23.10 -10.26
N VAL A 235 10.07 -22.64 -9.02
CA VAL A 235 8.97 -22.91 -8.10
C VAL A 235 8.56 -21.58 -7.47
N PHE A 236 7.25 -21.42 -7.24
CA PHE A 236 6.74 -20.39 -6.34
C PHE A 236 6.21 -21.01 -5.05
N ILE A 237 6.34 -20.29 -3.95
CA ILE A 237 5.98 -20.71 -2.61
C ILE A 237 4.94 -19.73 -2.12
N VAL A 238 3.79 -20.23 -1.68
CA VAL A 238 2.76 -19.41 -1.04
C VAL A 238 2.74 -19.74 0.44
N ASP A 239 2.72 -18.72 1.28
CA ASP A 239 2.63 -18.89 2.73
C ASP A 239 1.97 -17.65 3.35
N GLY A 240 1.37 -17.81 4.52
CA GLY A 240 0.72 -16.75 5.25
C GLY A 240 1.44 -16.34 6.53
N HIS A 241 1.42 -15.04 6.79
CA HIS A 241 2.09 -14.42 7.93
C HIS A 241 1.11 -13.67 8.81
N GLN A 242 0.83 -14.23 9.99
CA GLN A 242 -0.08 -13.63 10.97
C GLN A 242 0.62 -12.77 12.04
N LYS A 243 1.96 -12.71 12.06
CA LYS A 243 2.72 -12.03 13.15
C LYS A 243 2.86 -10.52 12.94
N ALA A 244 2.91 -10.06 11.70
CA ALA A 244 2.91 -8.64 11.37
C ALA A 244 1.47 -8.22 11.10
N ASN A 245 0.80 -7.73 12.15
CA ASN A 245 -0.62 -7.51 12.12
C ASN A 245 -1.03 -6.06 12.36
N ARG A 246 -2.00 -5.59 11.58
CA ARG A 246 -2.71 -4.33 11.85
C ARG A 246 -4.09 -4.61 12.43
N LEU A 247 -4.61 -3.64 13.16
CA LEU A 247 -5.97 -3.69 13.67
C LEU A 247 -6.96 -3.36 12.56
N VAL A 248 -8.03 -4.15 12.49
CA VAL A 248 -9.06 -4.04 11.45
C VAL A 248 -10.45 -4.10 12.04
N CYS A 249 -11.41 -3.62 11.25
CA CYS A 249 -12.83 -3.76 11.51
C CYS A 249 -13.22 -5.26 11.57
N GLN A 250 -14.08 -5.61 12.53
CA GLN A 250 -14.61 -6.96 12.71
C GLN A 250 -15.76 -7.32 11.76
N TYR A 251 -16.20 -6.38 10.91
CA TYR A 251 -17.24 -6.65 9.93
C TYR A 251 -16.71 -7.60 8.85
N LYS A 252 -17.33 -8.78 8.72
CA LYS A 252 -16.85 -9.87 7.85
C LYS A 252 -17.53 -9.92 6.49
N ASP A 253 -18.72 -9.33 6.35
CA ASP A 253 -19.55 -9.45 5.14
C ASP A 253 -19.15 -8.45 4.05
N VAL A 254 -17.85 -8.44 3.74
CA VAL A 254 -17.29 -7.75 2.59
C VAL A 254 -16.79 -8.82 1.64
N PHE A 255 -17.29 -8.76 0.39
CA PHE A 255 -16.99 -9.72 -0.65
C PHE A 255 -16.24 -9.03 -1.79
N ASP A 256 -15.19 -9.69 -2.28
CA ASP A 256 -14.49 -9.32 -3.50
C ASP A 256 -15.02 -10.18 -4.65
N ASN A 257 -15.49 -9.53 -5.71
CA ASN A 257 -16.01 -10.15 -6.91
C ASN A 257 -15.09 -9.91 -8.13
N SER A 258 -13.88 -9.40 -7.90
CA SER A 258 -12.95 -9.07 -8.97
C SER A 258 -12.47 -10.32 -9.71
N ILE A 259 -12.38 -11.47 -9.03
CA ILE A 259 -11.99 -12.77 -9.60
C ILE A 259 -13.22 -13.58 -10.01
N TYR A 260 -13.68 -13.41 -11.25
CA TYR A 260 -14.90 -14.07 -11.74
C TYR A 260 -14.82 -15.61 -11.70
N GLU A 261 -13.63 -16.18 -11.83
CA GLU A 261 -13.39 -17.63 -11.78
C GLU A 261 -13.75 -18.26 -10.43
N LEU A 262 -13.69 -17.49 -9.34
CA LEU A 262 -14.01 -17.95 -7.99
C LEU A 262 -15.40 -17.55 -7.53
N GLY A 263 -16.06 -16.64 -8.26
CA GLY A 263 -17.21 -15.91 -7.76
C GLY A 263 -16.86 -15.05 -6.54
N PRO A 264 -17.85 -14.68 -5.71
CA PRO A 264 -17.63 -13.87 -4.53
C PRO A 264 -16.70 -14.53 -3.52
N VAL A 265 -15.68 -13.80 -3.08
CA VAL A 265 -14.74 -14.22 -2.03
C VAL A 265 -14.90 -13.31 -0.82
N GLN A 266 -15.21 -13.87 0.35
CA GLN A 266 -15.33 -13.09 1.59
C GLN A 266 -13.94 -12.60 2.04
N MET A 267 -13.71 -11.30 1.95
CA MET A 267 -12.44 -10.64 2.27
C MET A 267 -12.47 -9.87 3.59
N GLY A 268 -13.64 -9.63 4.19
CA GLY A 268 -13.79 -8.85 5.40
C GLY A 268 -13.47 -7.36 5.22
N CYS A 269 -13.82 -6.55 6.21
CA CYS A 269 -13.59 -5.12 6.14
C CYS A 269 -12.11 -4.79 6.34
N LEU A 270 -11.55 -4.04 5.40
CA LEU A 270 -10.16 -3.61 5.42
C LEU A 270 -9.98 -2.31 6.21
N HIS A 271 -11.01 -1.59 6.63
CA HIS A 271 -10.80 -0.35 7.38
C HIS A 271 -10.29 -0.61 8.81
N SER A 272 -9.47 0.30 9.31
CA SER A 272 -9.04 0.29 10.71
C SER A 272 -10.22 0.60 11.63
N PRO A 273 -10.30 -0.02 12.83
CA PRO A 273 -11.36 0.27 13.77
C PRO A 273 -11.17 1.65 14.43
N LEU A 274 -12.25 2.23 14.96
CA LEU A 274 -12.20 3.53 15.65
C LEU A 274 -11.39 3.45 16.95
N ARG A 275 -10.48 4.40 17.16
CA ARG A 275 -9.65 4.50 18.38
C ARG A 275 -10.34 5.31 19.47
N LYS A 276 -10.44 4.74 20.69
CA LYS A 276 -10.64 5.41 22.00
C LYS A 276 -11.56 6.66 22.03
N ALA A 277 -12.71 6.63 21.37
CA ALA A 277 -13.81 7.56 21.66
C ALA A 277 -14.70 6.97 22.77
N ARG A 278 -15.12 7.78 23.76
CA ARG A 278 -16.10 7.34 24.77
C ARG A 278 -17.39 6.93 24.04
N ASN A 279 -17.95 5.76 24.38
CA ASN A 279 -19.20 5.20 23.84
C ASN A 279 -19.16 4.67 22.39
N VAL A 280 -18.00 4.26 21.87
CA VAL A 280 -17.87 3.69 20.51
C VAL A 280 -17.34 2.26 20.60
N ASP A 281 -17.94 1.34 19.83
CA ASP A 281 -17.43 -0.02 19.73
C ASP A 281 -16.12 -0.02 18.91
N HIS A 282 -14.99 -0.19 19.62
CA HIS A 282 -13.65 -0.23 19.05
C HIS A 282 -13.36 -1.46 18.17
N ARG A 283 -14.37 -2.29 17.91
CA ARG A 283 -14.27 -3.44 17.01
C ARG A 283 -14.57 -3.07 15.56
N TYR A 284 -15.28 -1.97 15.31
CA TYR A 284 -15.76 -1.59 13.98
C TYR A 284 -15.16 -0.27 13.50
N CYS A 285 -15.02 -0.09 12.19
CA CYS A 285 -14.69 1.20 11.58
C CYS A 285 -15.92 2.11 11.53
N GLN A 286 -15.74 3.38 11.16
CA GLN A 286 -16.85 4.35 11.05
C GLN A 286 -18.01 3.83 10.17
N LEU A 287 -17.68 3.18 9.05
CA LEU A 287 -18.67 2.64 8.10
C LEU A 287 -19.52 1.49 8.68
N HIS A 288 -19.01 0.77 9.66
CA HIS A 288 -19.63 -0.44 10.21
C HIS A 288 -19.95 -0.29 11.70
N GLN A 289 -19.96 0.94 12.22
CA GLN A 289 -20.42 1.16 13.60
C GLN A 289 -21.85 0.65 13.71
N PRO A 290 -22.16 -0.21 14.69
CA PRO A 290 -23.55 -0.53 14.97
C PRO A 290 -24.25 0.80 15.24
N LYS A 291 -25.26 1.13 14.44
CA LYS A 291 -26.12 2.26 14.76
C LYS A 291 -26.62 1.99 16.17
N ILE A 292 -26.22 2.83 17.13
CA ILE A 292 -26.79 2.77 18.47
C ILE A 292 -28.26 3.01 18.24
N VAL A 293 -29.05 1.94 18.25
CA VAL A 293 -30.49 2.05 18.28
C VAL A 293 -30.74 2.65 19.65
N THR A 294 -30.87 3.98 19.70
CA THR A 294 -31.49 4.62 20.84
C THR A 294 -32.78 3.86 21.06
N PRO A 295 -33.03 3.29 22.25
CA PRO A 295 -34.23 2.53 22.50
C PRO A 295 -35.42 3.45 22.17
N VAL A 296 -36.01 3.24 21.00
CA VAL A 296 -37.29 3.82 20.66
C VAL A 296 -38.27 2.92 21.40
N ASN A 297 -39.04 3.48 22.31
CA ASN A 297 -40.10 2.79 23.05
C ASN A 297 -41.29 2.41 22.14
N ASP A 298 -41.03 1.96 20.90
CA ASP A 298 -42.05 1.55 19.95
C ASP A 298 -42.00 0.03 19.77
N GLU A 299 -43.08 -0.64 20.19
CA GLU A 299 -43.32 -2.09 20.10
C GLU A 299 -43.58 -2.57 18.66
N SER A 300 -42.87 -2.05 17.66
CA SER A 300 -42.97 -2.52 16.27
C SER A 300 -41.59 -2.78 15.65
N ILE A 301 -41.11 -4.01 15.81
CA ILE A 301 -39.84 -4.48 15.24
C ILE A 301 -39.98 -4.62 13.71
N PRO A 302 -39.14 -3.97 12.89
CA PRO A 302 -39.11 -4.20 11.44
C PRO A 302 -38.37 -5.50 11.09
N ILE A 303 -38.98 -6.28 10.20
CA ILE A 303 -38.61 -7.62 9.70
C ILE A 303 -37.24 -7.69 8.98
N HIS A 304 -36.49 -6.58 8.86
CA HIS A 304 -35.25 -6.54 8.10
C HIS A 304 -34.05 -7.26 8.74
N GLN A 305 -34.14 -7.66 10.01
CA GLN A 305 -33.05 -8.33 10.72
C GLN A 305 -33.01 -9.85 10.51
N ILE A 306 -34.08 -10.47 10.00
CA ILE A 306 -34.20 -11.93 9.81
C ILE A 306 -33.57 -12.40 8.47
N VAL A 307 -33.33 -11.50 7.51
CA VAL A 307 -32.86 -11.87 6.16
C VAL A 307 -31.34 -12.09 6.09
N LEU A 308 -30.55 -11.56 7.04
CA LEU A 308 -29.09 -11.67 7.02
C LEU A 308 -28.57 -13.00 7.62
N GLU A 309 -29.22 -13.54 8.65
CA GLU A 309 -28.79 -14.80 9.30
C GLU A 309 -28.90 -16.04 8.38
N ASN A 310 -29.77 -16.00 7.37
CA ASN A 310 -29.95 -17.10 6.41
C ASN A 310 -28.91 -17.11 5.27
N LYS A 311 -28.22 -15.99 4.98
CA LYS A 311 -27.20 -15.97 3.90
C LYS A 311 -25.84 -16.47 4.37
N GLU A 312 -25.44 -16.15 5.60
CA GLU A 312 -24.15 -16.57 6.17
C GLU A 312 -24.09 -18.10 6.32
N THR A 313 -25.17 -18.70 6.83
CA THR A 313 -25.31 -20.16 6.93
C THR A 313 -25.36 -20.86 5.57
N THR A 314 -25.78 -20.19 4.49
CA THR A 314 -25.87 -20.80 3.16
C THR A 314 -24.52 -20.79 2.44
N LEU A 315 -23.75 -19.70 2.52
CA LEU A 315 -22.42 -19.60 1.89
C LEU A 315 -21.36 -20.43 2.61
N ASP A 316 -21.37 -20.46 3.94
CA ASP A 316 -20.48 -21.35 4.69
C ASP A 316 -20.88 -22.81 4.46
N LYS A 317 -22.16 -23.15 4.36
CA LYS A 317 -22.59 -24.50 3.95
C LYS A 317 -22.18 -24.83 2.52
N LEU A 318 -22.27 -23.91 1.57
CA LEU A 318 -21.81 -24.11 0.19
C LEU A 318 -20.29 -24.29 0.13
N ALA A 319 -19.54 -23.46 0.85
CA ALA A 319 -18.10 -23.63 0.99
C ALA A 319 -17.77 -24.95 1.67
N LEU A 320 -18.49 -25.36 2.73
CA LEU A 320 -18.33 -26.67 3.37
C LEU A 320 -18.66 -27.81 2.39
N MET A 321 -19.71 -27.68 1.56
CA MET A 321 -20.12 -28.65 0.53
C MET A 321 -19.04 -28.85 -0.55
N GLU A 322 -18.19 -27.85 -0.82
CA GLU A 322 -17.01 -28.00 -1.71
C GLU A 322 -15.98 -29.02 -1.16
N TYR A 323 -15.99 -29.27 0.15
CA TYR A 323 -15.07 -30.19 0.82
C TYR A 323 -15.67 -31.58 1.07
N VAL A 324 -16.97 -31.76 0.89
CA VAL A 324 -17.65 -33.05 1.09
C VAL A 324 -17.45 -33.95 -0.14
N ASP A 325 -17.13 -35.23 0.07
CA ASP A 325 -17.11 -36.20 -1.03
C ASP A 325 -18.53 -36.57 -1.52
N LYS A 326 -18.63 -37.45 -2.53
CA LYS A 326 -19.91 -37.89 -3.08
C LYS A 326 -20.80 -38.62 -2.05
N ASP A 327 -20.20 -39.11 -0.97
CA ASP A 327 -20.85 -39.92 0.07
C ASP A 327 -21.19 -39.09 1.32
N GLY A 328 -20.96 -37.77 1.30
CA GLY A 328 -21.29 -36.92 2.45
C GLY A 328 -20.20 -36.86 3.52
N HIS A 329 -19.02 -37.47 3.29
CA HIS A 329 -17.96 -37.53 4.28
C HIS A 329 -16.97 -36.37 4.17
N TYR A 330 -16.63 -35.85 5.34
CA TYR A 330 -15.67 -34.77 5.54
C TYR A 330 -14.26 -35.37 5.65
N ASP A 331 -13.50 -35.41 4.56
CA ASP A 331 -12.16 -36.01 4.59
C ASP A 331 -11.07 -35.10 5.20
N ASP A 332 -11.42 -33.88 5.64
CA ASP A 332 -10.46 -32.94 6.24
C ASP A 332 -9.98 -33.35 7.63
N ALA A 333 -10.72 -34.21 8.35
CA ALA A 333 -10.24 -34.80 9.60
C ALA A 333 -9.01 -35.71 9.41
N LEU A 334 -8.74 -36.21 8.19
CA LEU A 334 -7.56 -37.00 7.88
C LEU A 334 -6.30 -36.16 7.61
N CYS A 335 -6.42 -34.83 7.52
CA CYS A 335 -5.27 -33.94 7.43
C CYS A 335 -5.22 -33.03 8.65
N ASN A 336 -4.27 -33.28 9.57
CA ASN A 336 -4.10 -32.55 10.85
C ASN A 336 -3.75 -31.05 10.70
N VAL A 337 -3.90 -30.47 9.51
CA VAL A 337 -3.42 -29.13 9.14
C VAL A 337 -4.49 -28.06 9.36
N PHE A 338 -5.78 -28.44 9.44
CA PHE A 338 -6.83 -27.48 9.75
C PHE A 338 -6.78 -27.07 11.23
N ARG A 339 -6.33 -25.83 11.47
CA ARG A 339 -6.35 -25.19 12.79
C ARG A 339 -7.74 -24.64 13.08
N SER A 340 -8.75 -25.51 13.16
CA SER A 340 -10.12 -25.12 13.53
C SER A 340 -10.26 -24.63 14.99
N GLY A 341 -9.17 -24.57 15.76
CA GLY A 341 -9.16 -24.26 17.18
C GLY A 341 -8.62 -22.89 17.61
N ILE A 342 -8.37 -21.93 16.72
CA ILE A 342 -7.86 -20.61 17.15
C ILE A 342 -9.02 -19.75 17.70
N ASN A 343 -9.28 -19.95 19.00
CA ASN A 343 -9.90 -19.04 19.97
C ASN A 343 -11.11 -18.21 19.50
N SER A 344 -12.31 -18.78 19.67
CA SER A 344 -13.61 -18.08 19.64
C SER A 344 -13.84 -17.13 20.82
N LYS A 345 -12.91 -17.06 21.79
CA LYS A 345 -13.05 -16.23 22.99
C LYS A 345 -12.19 -14.99 22.87
N LEU A 346 -12.80 -13.91 22.37
CA LEU A 346 -12.39 -12.50 22.52
C LEU A 346 -10.92 -12.19 22.22
N LYS A 347 -10.63 -11.49 21.11
CA LYS A 347 -9.58 -10.44 21.01
C LYS A 347 -9.49 -9.95 19.55
N ILE A 348 -9.79 -8.67 19.36
CA ILE A 348 -9.37 -7.77 18.27
C ILE A 348 -8.94 -8.48 16.97
N SER A 349 -9.74 -8.36 15.92
CA SER A 349 -9.37 -8.82 14.58
C SER A 349 -8.09 -8.14 14.14
N SER A 350 -7.11 -8.97 13.75
CA SER A 350 -5.85 -8.52 13.23
C SER A 350 -5.61 -9.16 11.87
N TYR A 351 -5.20 -8.39 10.87
CA TYR A 351 -4.89 -8.97 9.56
C TYR A 351 -3.50 -9.55 9.56
N GLY A 352 -3.35 -10.72 8.95
CA GLY A 352 -2.08 -11.18 8.41
C GLY A 352 -2.00 -10.84 6.93
N PHE A 353 -0.98 -11.33 6.26
CA PHE A 353 -0.94 -11.32 4.80
C PHE A 353 -0.54 -12.68 4.27
N LEU A 354 -1.05 -13.02 3.10
CA LEU A 354 -0.56 -14.10 2.27
C LEU A 354 0.47 -13.51 1.31
N ALA A 355 1.63 -14.16 1.16
CA ALA A 355 2.65 -13.73 0.22
C ALA A 355 3.07 -14.88 -0.69
N THR A 356 3.43 -14.52 -1.93
CA THR A 356 4.04 -15.44 -2.88
C THR A 356 5.51 -15.09 -3.07
N PHE A 357 6.36 -16.08 -2.85
CA PHE A 357 7.79 -16.03 -3.05
C PHE A 357 8.17 -16.87 -4.27
N LEU A 358 9.19 -16.46 -5.00
CA LEU A 358 9.89 -17.35 -5.92
C LEU A 358 10.98 -18.09 -5.14
N SER A 359 11.37 -19.25 -5.66
CA SER A 359 12.50 -20.07 -5.18
C SER A 359 13.83 -19.31 -4.97
N CYS A 360 14.01 -18.15 -5.60
CA CYS A 360 15.14 -17.23 -5.38
C CYS A 360 14.92 -16.20 -4.25
N SER A 361 13.90 -16.38 -3.40
CA SER A 361 13.51 -15.48 -2.29
C SER A 361 12.95 -14.09 -2.70
N VAL A 362 12.64 -13.90 -3.99
CA VAL A 362 11.95 -12.71 -4.50
C VAL A 362 10.46 -12.81 -4.17
N ILE A 363 9.90 -11.78 -3.56
CA ILE A 363 8.46 -11.67 -3.29
C ILE A 363 7.78 -11.11 -4.53
N VAL A 364 6.82 -11.83 -5.11
CA VAL A 364 6.16 -11.42 -6.36
C VAL A 364 4.73 -10.94 -6.18
N GLY A 365 4.11 -11.23 -5.04
CA GLY A 365 2.78 -10.74 -4.73
C GLY A 365 2.46 -10.93 -3.26
N PHE A 366 1.48 -10.18 -2.79
CA PHE A 366 0.93 -10.32 -1.45
C PHE A 366 -0.52 -9.86 -1.38
N THR A 367 -1.27 -10.36 -0.41
CA THR A 367 -2.64 -9.93 -0.16
C THR A 367 -2.90 -9.94 1.33
N GLU A 368 -3.42 -8.83 1.84
CA GLU A 368 -3.85 -8.76 3.23
C GLU A 368 -5.10 -9.63 3.42
N GLN A 369 -5.13 -10.46 4.47
CA GLN A 369 -6.26 -11.35 4.74
C GLN A 369 -6.69 -11.28 6.21
N PRO A 370 -8.00 -11.17 6.50
CA PRO A 370 -8.47 -11.30 7.88
C PRO A 370 -8.49 -12.76 8.27
N CYS A 371 -8.18 -13.09 9.52
CA CYS A 371 -8.38 -14.45 10.05
C CYS A 371 -7.52 -15.52 9.33
N SER A 372 -7.99 -16.77 9.31
CA SER A 372 -7.27 -17.93 8.77
C SER A 372 -7.21 -17.95 7.24
N GLU A 373 -6.16 -18.55 6.72
CA GLU A 373 -5.98 -18.85 5.30
C GLU A 373 -7.02 -19.90 4.85
N GLY A 374 -7.92 -19.50 3.94
CA GLY A 374 -8.87 -20.40 3.29
C GLY A 374 -8.46 -20.67 1.84
N MET A 375 -8.79 -21.84 1.28
CA MET A 375 -8.39 -22.21 -0.09
C MET A 375 -8.87 -21.20 -1.13
N ARG A 376 -10.12 -20.72 -1.02
CA ARG A 376 -10.67 -19.66 -1.87
C ARG A 376 -9.82 -18.39 -1.86
N ARG A 377 -9.27 -18.01 -0.70
CA ARG A 377 -8.41 -16.82 -0.57
C ARG A 377 -7.00 -17.04 -1.11
N VAL A 378 -6.47 -18.24 -0.94
CA VAL A 378 -5.20 -18.63 -1.55
C VAL A 378 -5.31 -18.60 -3.07
N LEU A 379 -6.41 -19.13 -3.63
CA LEU A 379 -6.67 -19.05 -5.06
C LEU A 379 -6.92 -17.62 -5.53
N HIS A 380 -7.66 -16.82 -4.77
CA HIS A 380 -7.89 -15.41 -5.08
C HIS A 380 -6.55 -14.68 -5.21
N HIS A 381 -5.63 -14.92 -4.26
CA HIS A 381 -4.29 -14.36 -4.28
C HIS A 381 -3.49 -14.79 -5.52
N ILE A 382 -3.45 -16.09 -5.83
CA ILE A 382 -2.72 -16.62 -7.00
C ILE A 382 -3.31 -16.07 -8.31
N LEU A 383 -4.63 -16.06 -8.46
CA LEU A 383 -5.32 -15.52 -9.63
C LEU A 383 -5.10 -14.01 -9.78
N THR A 384 -5.03 -13.27 -8.68
CA THR A 384 -4.67 -11.84 -8.71
C THR A 384 -3.25 -11.65 -9.25
N ILE A 385 -2.29 -12.51 -8.87
CA ILE A 385 -0.92 -12.45 -9.42
C ILE A 385 -0.91 -12.78 -10.91
N LEU A 386 -1.61 -13.83 -11.33
CA LEU A 386 -1.67 -14.27 -12.74
C LEU A 386 -2.28 -13.23 -13.68
N ARG A 387 -3.09 -12.29 -13.15
CA ARG A 387 -3.61 -11.16 -13.93
C ARG A 387 -2.57 -10.10 -14.28
N PHE A 388 -1.50 -10.02 -13.52
CA PHE A 388 -0.49 -8.95 -13.64
C PHE A 388 0.90 -9.48 -13.99
N GLY A 389 1.14 -10.79 -13.85
CA GLY A 389 2.42 -11.41 -14.10
C GLY A 389 2.29 -12.90 -14.39
N GLN A 390 3.44 -13.59 -14.41
CA GLN A 390 3.52 -15.02 -14.66
C GLN A 390 4.13 -15.73 -13.46
N LEU A 391 3.65 -16.94 -13.18
CA LEU A 391 4.20 -17.81 -12.15
C LEU A 391 4.74 -19.09 -12.80
N PRO A 392 5.77 -19.72 -12.22
CA PRO A 392 6.22 -21.02 -12.72
C PRO A 392 5.15 -22.10 -12.51
N ASN A 393 5.18 -23.14 -13.35
CA ASN A 393 4.21 -24.24 -13.29
C ASN A 393 4.47 -25.25 -12.14
N ALA A 394 5.11 -24.81 -11.06
CA ALA A 394 5.38 -25.59 -9.89
C ALA A 394 5.22 -24.74 -8.61
N MET A 395 4.58 -25.32 -7.60
CA MET A 395 4.19 -24.63 -6.37
C MET A 395 4.52 -25.44 -5.11
N CYS A 396 5.02 -24.77 -4.09
CA CYS A 396 5.00 -25.27 -2.71
C CYS A 396 3.98 -24.52 -1.86
N TYR A 397 3.24 -25.25 -1.04
CA TYR A 397 2.30 -24.68 -0.07
C TYR A 397 2.06 -25.65 1.09
N ASP A 398 1.93 -25.11 2.30
CA ASP A 398 1.64 -25.85 3.52
C ASP A 398 0.47 -26.83 3.38
N CYS A 399 -0.58 -26.43 2.67
CA CYS A 399 -1.80 -27.23 2.48
C CYS A 399 -2.03 -27.56 1.00
N ALA A 400 -0.95 -27.79 0.25
CA ALA A 400 -0.98 -28.07 -1.19
C ALA A 400 -1.92 -29.23 -1.57
N CYS A 401 -2.02 -30.28 -0.74
CA CYS A 401 -2.89 -31.42 -1.02
C CYS A 401 -4.37 -31.04 -1.07
N THR A 402 -4.83 -30.22 -0.13
CA THR A 402 -6.21 -29.77 -0.05
C THR A 402 -6.48 -28.73 -1.14
N LEU A 403 -5.50 -27.84 -1.41
CA LEU A 403 -5.60 -26.89 -2.51
C LEU A 403 -5.74 -27.58 -3.87
N LYS A 404 -4.97 -28.65 -4.13
CA LYS A 404 -5.05 -29.40 -5.39
C LYS A 404 -6.42 -30.07 -5.56
N LEU A 405 -6.95 -30.68 -4.50
CA LEU A 405 -8.29 -31.26 -4.52
C LEU A 405 -9.35 -30.20 -4.78
N PHE A 406 -9.23 -29.04 -4.10
CA PHE A 406 -10.13 -27.91 -4.30
C PHE A 406 -10.10 -27.43 -5.76
N ILE A 407 -8.91 -27.21 -6.34
CA ILE A 407 -8.75 -26.82 -7.75
C ILE A 407 -9.38 -27.85 -8.69
N ASN A 408 -9.12 -29.14 -8.47
CA ASN A 408 -9.64 -30.19 -9.34
C ASN A 408 -11.17 -30.31 -9.27
N ARG A 409 -11.78 -30.10 -8.09
CA ARG A 409 -13.24 -30.08 -7.93
C ARG A 409 -13.86 -28.84 -8.55
N HIS A 410 -13.25 -27.68 -8.28
CA HIS A 410 -13.81 -26.40 -8.67
C HIS A 410 -13.60 -26.10 -10.16
N PHE A 411 -12.43 -26.42 -10.72
CA PHE A 411 -12.05 -26.10 -12.11
C PHE A 411 -11.87 -27.31 -13.02
N GLY A 412 -11.91 -28.55 -12.49
CA GLY A 412 -11.71 -29.76 -13.28
C GLY A 412 -12.98 -30.36 -13.87
N SER A 413 -14.16 -29.79 -13.56
CA SER A 413 -15.40 -30.17 -14.26
C SER A 413 -15.55 -29.40 -15.57
N ASN A 414 -16.26 -29.98 -16.53
CA ASN A 414 -16.59 -29.32 -17.80
C ASN A 414 -17.65 -28.19 -17.63
N ASP A 415 -18.14 -27.98 -16.40
CA ASP A 415 -19.28 -27.10 -16.13
C ASP A 415 -18.87 -25.63 -16.00
N LEU A 416 -17.61 -25.34 -15.66
CA LEU A 416 -17.08 -23.98 -15.62
C LEU A 416 -16.32 -23.65 -16.91
N LYS A 417 -16.51 -22.41 -17.40
CA LYS A 417 -15.77 -21.90 -18.55
C LYS A 417 -14.27 -21.87 -18.23
N SER A 418 -13.52 -22.70 -18.95
CA SER A 418 -12.06 -22.71 -18.88
C SER A 418 -11.47 -21.37 -19.33
N THR A 419 -10.47 -20.90 -18.60
CA THR A 419 -9.72 -19.67 -18.81
C THR A 419 -8.22 -20.01 -18.73
N ASP A 420 -7.34 -19.19 -19.31
CA ASP A 420 -5.90 -19.44 -19.25
C ASP A 420 -5.40 -19.60 -17.80
N SER A 421 -5.97 -18.83 -16.86
CA SER A 421 -5.63 -18.92 -15.44
C SER A 421 -6.13 -20.20 -14.78
N THR A 422 -7.32 -20.70 -15.14
CA THR A 422 -7.83 -21.97 -14.60
C THR A 422 -7.15 -23.18 -15.22
N GLN A 423 -6.76 -23.10 -16.50
CA GLN A 423 -5.90 -24.09 -17.15
C GLN A 423 -4.53 -24.15 -16.49
N PHE A 424 -3.93 -22.98 -16.19
CA PHE A 424 -2.70 -22.92 -15.42
C PHE A 424 -2.85 -23.63 -14.06
N LEU A 425 -3.86 -23.27 -13.26
CA LEU A 425 -4.09 -23.87 -11.93
C LEU A 425 -4.29 -25.39 -11.98
N THR A 426 -5.05 -25.89 -12.96
CA THR A 426 -5.30 -27.34 -13.12
C THR A 426 -4.02 -28.08 -13.55
N SER A 427 -3.19 -27.46 -14.40
CA SER A 427 -1.90 -27.99 -14.83
C SER A 427 -0.77 -27.89 -13.81
N LEU A 428 -0.98 -27.14 -12.72
CA LEU A 428 0.06 -26.82 -11.76
C LEU A 428 0.57 -28.06 -11.02
N THR A 429 1.88 -28.24 -11.02
CA THR A 429 2.57 -29.25 -10.20
C THR A 429 2.67 -28.72 -8.78
N MET A 430 2.16 -29.46 -7.79
CA MET A 430 2.14 -29.00 -6.41
C MET A 430 2.86 -29.97 -5.48
N ALA A 431 3.61 -29.41 -4.53
CA ALA A 431 4.19 -30.13 -3.43
C ALA A 431 3.84 -29.45 -2.10
N ILE A 432 3.77 -30.25 -1.03
CA ILE A 432 3.64 -29.75 0.33
C ILE A 432 4.98 -29.14 0.74
N ASP A 433 4.97 -28.03 1.48
CA ASP A 433 6.21 -27.51 2.06
C ASP A 433 6.91 -28.60 2.90
N ARG A 434 8.20 -28.83 2.66
CA ARG A 434 9.04 -29.80 3.39
C ARG A 434 8.85 -29.70 4.90
N PHE A 435 8.73 -28.50 5.46
CA PHE A 435 8.59 -28.31 6.90
C PHE A 435 7.25 -28.85 7.43
N HIS A 436 6.21 -28.85 6.58
CA HIS A 436 4.85 -29.21 6.93
C HIS A 436 4.49 -30.66 6.65
N VAL A 437 5.25 -31.39 5.81
CA VAL A 437 4.98 -32.80 5.40
C VAL A 437 4.65 -33.72 6.58
N LYS A 438 5.30 -33.55 7.74
CA LYS A 438 5.06 -34.36 8.95
C LYS A 438 3.63 -34.23 9.48
N ASN A 439 2.97 -33.08 9.29
CA ASN A 439 1.63 -32.79 9.77
C ASN A 439 0.53 -33.39 8.88
N HIS A 440 0.87 -33.76 7.65
CA HIS A 440 -0.06 -34.39 6.72
C HIS A 440 -0.12 -35.89 6.92
N LYS A 441 -1.31 -36.51 6.88
CA LYS A 441 -1.46 -37.96 7.10
C LYS A 441 -2.04 -38.73 5.91
N ARG A 442 -2.71 -38.06 4.96
CA ARG A 442 -3.33 -38.74 3.80
C ARG A 442 -2.24 -39.46 2.97
N PRO A 443 -2.55 -40.63 2.36
CA PRO A 443 -1.60 -41.35 1.52
C PRO A 443 -1.00 -40.49 0.41
N ILE A 444 -1.82 -39.69 -0.28
CA ILE A 444 -1.40 -38.77 -1.33
C ILE A 444 -0.37 -37.74 -0.84
N CYS A 445 -0.46 -37.33 0.43
CA CYS A 445 0.47 -36.39 1.04
C CYS A 445 1.86 -37.00 1.29
N LYS A 446 1.91 -38.31 1.54
CA LYS A 446 3.15 -39.05 1.80
C LYS A 446 3.82 -39.55 0.53
N THR A 447 3.07 -39.61 -0.57
CA THR A 447 3.56 -40.05 -1.88
C THR A 447 3.73 -38.85 -2.82
N VAL A 448 2.76 -38.59 -3.70
CA VAL A 448 2.88 -37.69 -4.85
C VAL A 448 2.88 -36.21 -4.50
N MET A 449 2.52 -35.80 -3.28
CA MET A 449 2.63 -34.40 -2.86
C MET A 449 3.89 -34.13 -2.03
N ARG A 450 4.72 -35.14 -1.76
CA ARG A 450 5.97 -34.96 -1.03
C ARG A 450 7.02 -34.38 -1.97
N PRO A 451 7.67 -33.25 -1.63
CA PRO A 451 8.65 -32.60 -2.52
C PRO A 451 9.88 -33.48 -2.82
N ASP A 452 10.21 -34.43 -1.93
CA ASP A 452 11.33 -35.37 -2.11
C ASP A 452 10.90 -36.71 -2.76
N HIS A 453 9.67 -36.79 -3.28
CA HIS A 453 9.24 -37.98 -4.02
C HIS A 453 10.01 -38.07 -5.35
N PRO A 454 10.38 -39.26 -5.84
CA PRO A 454 11.15 -39.40 -7.08
C PRO A 454 10.54 -38.70 -8.31
N CYS A 455 9.21 -38.58 -8.39
CA CYS A 455 8.51 -37.87 -9.47
C CYS A 455 8.70 -36.34 -9.47
N HIS A 456 9.32 -35.79 -8.43
CA HIS A 456 9.48 -34.35 -8.17
C HIS A 456 10.96 -33.92 -8.09
N ASN A 457 11.89 -34.87 -8.26
CA ASN A 457 13.32 -34.64 -8.04
C ASN A 457 13.91 -33.59 -8.99
N ASP A 458 13.41 -33.51 -10.22
CA ASP A 458 13.84 -32.55 -11.23
C ASP A 458 13.40 -31.10 -10.91
N ILE A 459 12.31 -30.95 -10.16
CA ILE A 459 11.73 -29.66 -9.81
C ILE A 459 12.19 -29.20 -8.42
N TYR A 460 12.03 -30.03 -7.38
CA TYR A 460 12.10 -29.57 -5.99
C TYR A 460 13.39 -29.97 -5.27
N ALA A 461 14.16 -30.95 -5.74
CA ALA A 461 15.31 -31.50 -5.00
C ALA A 461 16.35 -30.42 -4.60
N SER A 462 16.63 -29.48 -5.50
CA SER A 462 17.60 -28.39 -5.29
C SER A 462 16.96 -27.06 -4.85
N ILE A 463 15.65 -27.03 -4.60
CA ILE A 463 14.93 -25.80 -4.26
C ILE A 463 14.83 -25.65 -2.76
N ASN A 464 15.18 -24.47 -2.25
CA ASN A 464 14.86 -24.11 -0.87
C ASN A 464 13.35 -23.80 -0.78
N THR A 465 12.57 -24.68 -0.17
CA THR A 465 11.13 -24.41 0.07
C THR A 465 10.92 -23.45 1.23
N GLN A 466 11.89 -23.32 2.13
CA GLN A 466 11.81 -22.49 3.35
C GLN A 466 12.03 -20.99 3.12
N VAL A 467 11.93 -20.53 1.87
CA VAL A 467 12.14 -19.12 1.52
C VAL A 467 11.06 -18.22 2.13
N ALA A 468 9.86 -18.76 2.33
CA ALA A 468 8.76 -18.06 2.96
C ALA A 468 9.07 -17.74 4.43
N GLU A 469 9.52 -18.72 5.22
CA GLU A 469 9.87 -18.53 6.62
C GLU A 469 11.06 -17.58 6.80
N GLN A 470 12.04 -17.66 5.90
CA GLN A 470 13.16 -16.71 5.86
C GLN A 470 12.66 -15.29 5.57
N GLY A 471 11.77 -15.14 4.59
CA GLY A 471 11.11 -13.87 4.28
C GLY A 471 10.30 -13.32 5.45
N PHE A 472 9.54 -14.18 6.12
CA PHE A 472 8.72 -13.81 7.28
C PHE A 472 9.53 -13.52 8.53
N SER A 473 10.69 -14.15 8.71
CA SER A 473 11.64 -13.78 9.76
C SER A 473 12.05 -12.33 9.62
N TYR A 474 12.37 -11.88 8.40
CA TYR A 474 12.65 -10.47 8.10
C TYR A 474 11.44 -9.57 8.42
N LEU A 475 10.24 -9.95 7.97
CA LEU A 475 9.03 -9.12 8.16
C LEU A 475 8.56 -9.02 9.62
N SER A 476 8.82 -10.05 10.42
CA SER A 476 8.47 -10.08 11.84
C SER A 476 9.14 -8.96 12.64
N LYS A 477 10.25 -8.40 12.13
CA LYS A 477 10.96 -7.29 12.75
C LYS A 477 10.20 -5.96 12.64
N PHE A 478 9.31 -5.83 11.66
CA PHE A 478 8.49 -4.63 11.43
C PHE A 478 7.10 -4.72 12.07
N LYS A 479 6.77 -5.80 12.79
CA LYS A 479 5.43 -6.05 13.36
C LYS A 479 4.84 -4.88 14.16
N ASN A 480 5.67 -4.12 14.87
CA ASN A 480 5.22 -3.00 15.69
C ASN A 480 4.86 -1.77 14.85
N SER A 481 5.56 -1.56 13.73
CA SER A 481 5.33 -0.44 12.82
C SER A 481 3.93 -0.48 12.19
N PHE A 482 3.40 -1.68 11.93
CA PHE A 482 2.13 -1.84 11.18
C PHE A 482 0.87 -1.60 11.99
N ARG A 483 0.92 -1.72 13.32
CA ARG A 483 -0.28 -1.64 14.18
C ARG A 483 -1.06 -0.35 14.00
N GLY A 484 -0.38 0.73 13.60
CA GLY A 484 -0.97 2.05 13.44
C GLY A 484 -1.38 2.43 12.03
N TYR A 485 -1.17 1.59 11.02
CA TYR A 485 -1.39 2.00 9.63
C TYR A 485 -2.84 1.82 9.22
N SER A 486 -3.34 2.76 8.41
CA SER A 486 -4.56 2.56 7.62
C SER A 486 -4.31 1.49 6.56
N TYR A 487 -5.38 0.92 6.00
CA TYR A 487 -5.25 -0.09 4.96
C TYR A 487 -4.43 0.39 3.75
N PRO A 488 -4.76 1.53 3.10
CA PRO A 488 -4.00 2.00 1.94
C PRO A 488 -2.52 2.19 2.28
N LYS A 489 -2.24 2.83 3.43
CA LYS A 489 -0.87 3.06 3.91
C LYS A 489 -0.12 1.75 4.15
N SER A 490 -0.76 0.73 4.73
CA SER A 490 -0.14 -0.57 4.96
C SER A 490 0.23 -1.28 3.66
N THR A 491 -0.68 -1.31 2.68
CA THR A 491 -0.43 -1.95 1.39
C THR A 491 0.69 -1.25 0.61
N ILE A 492 0.68 0.08 0.59
CA ILE A 492 1.74 0.89 -0.03
C ILE A 492 3.08 0.61 0.65
N PHE A 493 3.11 0.63 1.99
CA PHE A 493 4.34 0.37 2.72
C PHE A 493 4.87 -1.05 2.49
N PHE A 494 4.01 -2.08 2.48
CA PHE A 494 4.43 -3.44 2.14
C PHE A 494 4.98 -3.54 0.73
N THR A 495 4.35 -2.88 -0.24
CA THR A 495 4.83 -2.83 -1.63
C THR A 495 6.26 -2.27 -1.68
N VAL A 496 6.50 -1.13 -1.03
CA VAL A 496 7.83 -0.50 -0.97
C VAL A 496 8.82 -1.39 -0.22
N LEU A 497 8.45 -1.91 0.96
CA LEU A 497 9.32 -2.76 1.77
C LEU A 497 9.74 -4.03 1.02
N PHE A 498 8.81 -4.69 0.33
CA PHE A 498 9.10 -5.90 -0.44
C PHE A 498 9.93 -5.57 -1.68
N HIS A 499 9.69 -4.42 -2.32
CA HIS A 499 10.52 -3.95 -3.43
C HIS A 499 11.97 -3.75 -2.97
N LEU A 500 12.20 -3.04 -1.87
CA LEU A 500 13.53 -2.82 -1.31
C LEU A 500 14.24 -4.13 -0.91
N LYS A 501 13.50 -5.05 -0.29
CA LYS A 501 14.01 -6.39 0.03
C LYS A 501 14.41 -7.15 -1.24
N ASN A 502 13.56 -7.11 -2.26
CA ASN A 502 13.82 -7.79 -3.52
C ASN A 502 15.06 -7.19 -4.21
N CYS A 503 15.20 -5.86 -4.27
CA CYS A 503 16.40 -5.19 -4.78
C CYS A 503 17.66 -5.66 -4.06
N THR A 504 17.62 -5.74 -2.73
CA THR A 504 18.73 -6.28 -1.93
C THR A 504 19.04 -7.74 -2.29
N THR A 505 17.99 -8.56 -2.47
CA THR A 505 18.10 -9.99 -2.79
C THR A 505 18.67 -10.23 -4.19
N THR A 506 18.26 -9.44 -5.18
CA THR A 506 18.64 -9.60 -6.59
C THR A 506 19.85 -8.76 -6.99
N GLY A 507 20.27 -7.82 -6.13
CA GLY A 507 21.31 -6.85 -6.41
C GLY A 507 20.93 -5.81 -7.46
N ILE A 508 19.64 -5.64 -7.74
CA ILE A 508 19.13 -4.55 -8.58
C ILE A 508 19.21 -3.27 -7.75
N SER A 509 19.75 -2.19 -8.33
CA SER A 509 19.68 -0.88 -7.70
C SER A 509 18.23 -0.45 -7.57
N SER A 510 17.80 -0.03 -6.38
CA SER A 510 16.44 0.47 -6.17
C SER A 510 16.13 1.75 -6.96
N PHE A 511 17.14 2.37 -7.60
CA PHE A 511 17.03 3.68 -8.24
C PHE A 511 17.57 3.77 -9.68
N GLU A 512 18.12 2.70 -10.24
CA GLU A 512 18.50 2.70 -11.65
C GLU A 512 17.31 2.22 -12.48
N GLN A 513 16.95 3.00 -13.51
CA GLN A 513 15.91 2.58 -14.45
C GLN A 513 16.30 1.22 -15.06
N ALA A 514 15.34 0.29 -15.06
CA ALA A 514 15.49 -0.92 -15.84
C ALA A 514 15.56 -0.52 -17.32
N VAL A 515 16.74 -0.67 -17.92
CA VAL A 515 17.00 -0.36 -19.34
C VAL A 515 16.18 -1.24 -20.26
#